data_AF-A0A7J6KYF9-F1
#
_entry.id   AF-A0A7J6KYF9-F1
#
_cell.length_a   1.000
_cell.length_b   1.000
_cell.length_c   1.000
_cell.angle_alpha   90.00
_cell.angle_beta   90.00
_cell.angle_gamma   90.00
#
_symmetry.space_group_name_H-M   'P 1'
#
loop_
_entity.id
_entity.type
_entity.pdbx_description
1 polymer ?
#
loop_
_entity_poly.entity_id
_entity_poly.type
_entity_poly.pdbx_seq_one_letter_code
_entity_poly.pdbx_strand_id
1 'polypeptide(L)'
;MEDSRLISLHDHLSEGMSRRGRRGGLGRVKGTPGTTAVFRTSRFEDQHMPDNRLYRGFVRGGVLGKRKLDRIIEDVLSKKGGKMPWKTLRRECVEQWRIENMTDKRSDKEVGDIVLTTIPPAYLSKKSNMVVKK
;
A
#
# COMPACT_ATOMS: atom_id res chain seq x y z
N MET A 1 -35.90 -37.76 -18.64
CA MET A 1 -35.15 -37.07 -19.73
C MET A 1 -34.21 -35.98 -19.21
N GLU A 2 -34.42 -35.45 -18.01
CA GLU A 2 -33.57 -34.41 -17.42
C GLU A 2 -32.25 -34.96 -16.87
N ASP A 3 -32.25 -36.20 -16.37
CA ASP A 3 -31.06 -36.86 -15.81
C ASP A 3 -29.92 -37.01 -16.82
N SER A 4 -30.23 -37.26 -18.09
CA SER A 4 -29.24 -37.38 -19.16
C SER A 4 -28.53 -36.06 -19.45
N ARG A 5 -29.23 -34.92 -19.27
CA ARG A 5 -28.63 -33.59 -19.42
C ARG A 5 -27.73 -33.24 -18.24
N LEU A 6 -28.13 -33.63 -17.03
CA LEU A 6 -27.34 -33.44 -15.82
C LEU A 6 -26.01 -34.22 -15.87
N ILE A 7 -26.04 -35.47 -16.35
CA ILE A 7 -24.85 -36.31 -16.49
C ILE A 7 -23.89 -35.71 -17.53
N SER A 8 -24.40 -35.32 -18.71
CA SER A 8 -23.58 -34.68 -19.75
C SER A 8 -22.93 -33.38 -19.28
N LEU A 9 -23.61 -32.59 -18.45
CA LEU A 9 -23.09 -31.33 -17.93
C LEU A 9 -22.02 -31.55 -16.86
N HIS A 10 -22.18 -32.60 -16.04
CA HIS A 10 -21.19 -33.02 -15.05
C HIS A 10 -19.87 -33.47 -15.71
N ASP A 11 -19.95 -34.30 -16.77
CA ASP A 11 -18.78 -34.78 -17.50
C ASP A 11 -17.99 -33.62 -18.13
N HIS A 12 -18.70 -32.65 -18.71
CA HIS A 12 -18.08 -31.49 -19.32
C HIS A 12 -17.38 -30.57 -18.29
N LEU A 13 -17.96 -30.41 -17.10
CA LEU A 13 -17.34 -29.63 -16.02
C LEU A 13 -16.10 -30.33 -15.42
N SER A 14 -16.14 -31.67 -15.31
CA SER A 14 -15.05 -32.46 -14.74
C SER A 14 -13.84 -32.56 -15.68
N GLU A 15 -14.03 -32.65 -16.99
CA GLU A 15 -12.94 -32.52 -17.98
C GLU A 15 -12.28 -31.13 -17.93
N GLY A 16 -13.08 -30.07 -17.75
CA GLY A 16 -12.60 -28.70 -17.59
C GLY A 16 -11.78 -28.45 -16.31
N MET A 17 -11.91 -29.30 -15.29
CA MET A 17 -11.12 -29.22 -14.05
C MET A 17 -9.75 -29.90 -14.18
N SER A 18 -9.64 -31.00 -14.93
CA SER A 18 -8.35 -31.69 -15.17
C SER A 18 -7.32 -30.79 -15.87
N ARG A 19 -7.77 -29.85 -16.72
CA ARG A 19 -6.89 -28.88 -17.39
C ARG A 19 -6.34 -27.79 -16.47
N ARG A 20 -6.89 -27.58 -15.27
CA ARG A 20 -6.49 -26.49 -14.36
C ARG A 20 -5.50 -26.88 -13.27
N GLY A 21 -5.06 -28.14 -13.27
CA GLY A 21 -4.13 -28.64 -12.26
C GLY A 21 -4.78 -28.75 -10.87
N ARG A 22 -4.30 -29.70 -10.07
CA ARG A 22 -4.95 -30.15 -8.83
C ARG A 22 -4.92 -29.15 -7.65
N ARG A 23 -4.47 -27.92 -7.87
CA ARG A 23 -4.44 -26.81 -6.90
C ARG A 23 -4.57 -25.51 -7.69
N GLY A 24 -5.72 -24.83 -7.60
CA GLY A 24 -6.03 -23.63 -8.37
C GLY A 24 -5.01 -22.50 -8.21
N GLY A 25 -4.00 -22.48 -9.08
CA GLY A 25 -2.91 -21.51 -9.00
C GLY A 25 -2.24 -21.34 -10.35
N LEU A 26 -1.91 -20.09 -10.66
CA LEU A 26 -1.26 -19.61 -11.87
C LEU A 26 -0.19 -20.58 -12.41
N GLY A 27 -0.19 -20.70 -13.74
CA GLY A 27 0.70 -21.56 -14.53
C GLY A 27 2.12 -21.61 -13.99
N ARG A 28 2.57 -22.84 -13.73
CA ARG A 28 3.94 -23.15 -13.34
C ARG A 28 4.86 -22.89 -14.54
N VAL A 29 5.47 -21.71 -14.59
CA VAL A 29 6.58 -21.41 -15.50
C VAL A 29 7.73 -22.37 -15.13
N LYS A 30 8.20 -23.17 -16.08
CA LYS A 30 9.38 -24.04 -15.92
C LYS A 30 10.63 -23.15 -15.81
N GLY A 31 11.02 -22.82 -14.58
CA GLY A 31 12.34 -22.30 -14.26
C GLY A 31 13.22 -23.41 -13.67
N THR A 32 14.42 -23.56 -14.22
CA THR A 32 15.47 -24.51 -13.82
C THR A 32 15.88 -24.28 -12.34
N PRO A 33 16.02 -25.33 -11.51
CA PRO A 33 16.37 -25.16 -10.10
C PRO A 33 17.88 -25.01 -9.95
N GLY A 34 18.31 -23.81 -9.60
CA GLY A 34 19.70 -23.55 -9.23
C GLY A 34 20.18 -22.25 -9.81
N THR A 35 19.91 -21.15 -9.11
CA THR A 35 20.85 -20.05 -8.84
C THR A 35 20.06 -19.07 -7.97
N THR A 36 20.52 -18.89 -6.74
CA THR A 36 20.29 -17.74 -5.84
C THR A 36 19.48 -16.59 -6.46
N ALA A 37 18.21 -16.48 -6.08
CA ALA A 37 17.39 -15.30 -6.35
C ALA A 37 17.87 -14.14 -5.48
N VAL A 38 18.94 -13.50 -5.92
CA VAL A 38 19.27 -12.13 -5.56
C VAL A 38 18.13 -11.27 -6.14
N PHE A 39 17.20 -10.86 -5.29
CA PHE A 39 16.13 -9.94 -5.66
C PHE A 39 16.69 -8.52 -5.86
N ARG A 40 17.47 -8.32 -6.93
CA ARG A 40 17.74 -7.02 -7.55
C ARG A 40 18.13 -7.25 -9.00
N THR A 41 17.19 -7.01 -9.90
CA THR A 41 17.42 -6.22 -11.13
C THR A 41 16.08 -5.97 -11.81
N SER A 42 15.65 -4.72 -11.77
CA SER A 42 14.96 -4.08 -12.88
C SER A 42 15.72 -4.37 -14.18
N ARG A 43 15.02 -4.86 -15.21
CA ARG A 43 15.19 -4.62 -16.67
C ARG A 43 14.68 -5.85 -17.43
N PHE A 44 14.10 -5.59 -18.60
CA PHE A 44 13.41 -6.50 -19.53
C PHE A 44 11.93 -6.76 -19.23
N GLU A 45 11.09 -5.78 -19.59
CA GLU A 45 9.83 -5.99 -20.36
C GLU A 45 8.97 -4.70 -20.48
N ASP A 46 9.45 -3.54 -20.03
CA ASP A 46 8.69 -2.27 -20.11
C ASP A 46 8.89 -1.47 -21.43
N GLN A 47 9.48 -2.05 -22.50
CA GLN A 47 9.78 -1.28 -23.73
C GLN A 47 8.58 -1.04 -24.67
N HIS A 48 7.46 -1.74 -24.48
CA HIS A 48 6.32 -1.65 -25.41
C HIS A 48 4.97 -1.37 -24.73
N MET A 49 4.98 -1.03 -23.44
CA MET A 49 3.76 -0.52 -22.80
C MET A 49 3.60 0.96 -23.11
N PRO A 50 2.40 1.42 -23.51
CA PRO A 50 2.13 2.85 -23.57
C PRO A 50 2.41 3.40 -22.17
N ASP A 51 3.28 4.40 -22.08
CA ASP A 51 3.75 5.01 -20.82
C ASP A 51 2.64 5.86 -20.20
N ASN A 52 1.52 5.21 -19.95
CA ASN A 52 0.28 5.80 -19.51
C ASN A 52 0.18 5.55 -18.02
N ARG A 53 0.13 6.63 -17.25
CA ARG A 53 0.13 6.62 -15.77
C ARG A 53 -0.97 5.72 -15.20
N LEU A 54 -2.07 5.55 -15.93
CA LEU A 54 -3.19 4.66 -15.63
C LEU A 54 -2.80 3.17 -15.67
N TYR A 55 -1.98 2.75 -16.63
CA TYR A 55 -1.59 1.36 -16.82
C TYR A 55 -0.63 0.88 -15.72
N ARG A 56 0.28 1.76 -15.28
CA ARG A 56 1.15 1.50 -14.10
C ARG A 56 0.33 1.30 -12.82
N GLY A 57 -0.77 2.04 -12.66
CA GLY A 57 -1.66 1.91 -11.50
C GLY A 57 -2.50 0.64 -11.51
N PHE A 58 -2.80 0.09 -12.68
CA PHE A 58 -3.56 -1.15 -12.82
C PHE A 58 -2.70 -2.40 -12.59
N VAL A 59 -1.50 -2.46 -13.20
CA VAL A 59 -0.61 -3.65 -13.14
C VAL A 59 0.07 -3.81 -11.78
N ARG A 60 0.44 -2.71 -11.11
CA ARG A 60 1.07 -2.76 -9.77
C ARG A 60 0.07 -2.64 -8.63
N GLY A 61 -1.23 -2.53 -8.94
CA GLY A 61 -2.23 -2.00 -8.02
C GLY A 61 -1.94 -0.54 -7.72
N GLY A 62 -2.97 0.25 -7.42
CA GLY A 62 -2.75 1.56 -6.84
C GLY A 62 -1.97 1.36 -5.54
N VAL A 63 -0.65 1.53 -5.57
CA VAL A 63 0.15 1.66 -4.37
C VAL A 63 -0.17 3.06 -3.84
N LEU A 64 -1.40 3.24 -3.36
CA LEU A 64 -1.67 4.05 -2.17
C LEU A 64 -0.91 3.38 -1.02
N GLY A 65 0.42 3.34 -1.14
CA GLY A 65 1.28 2.97 -0.05
C GLY A 65 0.96 3.94 1.06
N LYS A 66 0.77 3.39 2.26
CA LYS A 66 0.51 4.16 3.48
C LYS A 66 1.36 5.42 3.43
N ARG A 67 0.73 6.61 3.36
CA ARG A 67 1.50 7.85 3.27
C ARG A 67 2.41 7.88 4.49
N LYS A 68 3.65 8.33 4.31
CA LYS A 68 4.57 8.47 5.44
C LYS A 68 4.05 9.58 6.36
N LEU A 69 4.18 9.39 7.67
CA LEU A 69 3.82 10.37 8.69
C LEU A 69 4.45 11.74 8.43
N ASP A 70 5.69 11.77 7.93
CA ASP A 70 6.42 12.98 7.56
C ASP A 70 5.61 13.87 6.60
N ARG A 71 4.97 13.26 5.59
CA ARG A 71 4.16 13.97 4.60
C ARG A 71 2.87 14.51 5.20
N ILE A 72 2.28 13.79 6.14
CA ILE A 72 1.07 14.22 6.83
C ILE A 72 1.39 15.43 7.72
N ILE A 73 2.52 15.39 8.45
CA ILE A 73 3.00 16.52 9.26
C ILE A 73 3.22 17.76 8.38
N GLU A 74 3.89 17.59 7.24
CA GLU A 74 4.12 18.69 6.29
C GLU A 74 2.82 19.25 5.71
N ASP A 75 1.88 18.39 5.31
CA ASP A 75 0.58 18.81 4.78
C ASP A 75 -0.23 19.58 5.83
N VAL A 76 -0.27 19.10 7.08
CA VAL A 76 -0.98 19.75 8.19
C VAL A 76 -0.37 21.11 8.52
N LEU A 77 0.97 21.18 8.64
CA LEU A 77 1.65 22.45 8.87
C LEU A 77 1.43 23.44 7.72
N SER A 78 1.52 22.98 6.47
CA SER A 78 1.28 23.83 5.30
C SER A 78 -0.14 24.40 5.26
N LYS A 79 -1.17 23.61 5.63
CA LYS A 79 -2.56 24.08 5.70
C LYS A 79 -2.78 25.19 6.75
N LYS A 80 -2.00 25.19 7.84
CA LYS A 80 -2.14 26.14 8.96
C LYS A 80 -1.16 27.32 8.87
N GLY A 81 -0.57 27.57 7.70
CA GLY A 81 0.38 28.68 7.52
C GLY A 81 1.77 28.43 8.11
N GLY A 82 2.17 27.16 8.26
CA GLY A 82 3.51 26.75 8.65
C GLY A 82 3.82 26.81 10.14
N LYS A 83 2.87 27.21 11.00
CA LYS A 83 3.11 27.31 12.44
C LYS A 83 1.90 26.89 13.25
N MET A 84 2.08 25.97 14.21
CA MET A 84 1.02 25.57 15.14
C MET A 84 1.54 24.98 16.46
N PRO A 85 0.73 24.94 17.52
CA PRO A 85 1.09 24.25 18.77
C PRO A 85 1.25 22.74 18.57
N TRP A 86 2.25 22.13 19.21
CA TRP A 86 2.56 20.71 19.00
C TRP A 86 1.42 19.76 19.41
N LYS A 87 0.62 20.12 20.43
CA LYS A 87 -0.55 19.34 20.87
C LYS A 87 -1.64 19.30 19.79
N THR A 88 -1.88 20.44 19.15
CA THR A 88 -2.84 20.56 18.05
C THR A 88 -2.35 19.81 16.82
N LEU A 89 -1.05 19.93 16.50
CA LEU A 89 -0.41 19.18 15.41
C LEU A 89 -0.56 17.68 15.61
N ARG A 90 -0.29 17.18 16.82
CA ARG A 90 -0.44 15.76 17.17
C ARG A 90 -1.86 15.28 16.90
N ARG A 91 -2.87 16.01 17.37
CA ARG A 91 -4.29 15.64 17.19
C ARG A 91 -4.66 15.58 15.71
N GLU A 92 -4.37 16.64 14.96
CA GLU A 92 -4.71 16.71 13.52
C GLU A 92 -3.96 15.64 12.71
N CYS A 93 -2.70 15.35 13.02
CA CYS A 93 -1.95 14.28 12.35
C CYS A 93 -2.49 12.89 12.67
N VAL A 94 -2.91 12.63 13.91
CA VAL A 94 -3.51 11.34 14.30
C VAL A 94 -4.86 11.14 13.61
N GLU A 95 -5.71 12.16 13.58
CA GLU A 95 -7.00 12.13 12.87
C GLU A 95 -6.78 11.83 11.38
N GLN A 96 -5.83 12.54 10.75
CA GLN A 96 -5.54 12.33 9.33
C GLN A 96 -4.90 10.95 9.07
N TRP A 97 -4.03 10.46 9.97
CA TRP A 97 -3.47 9.11 9.90
C TRP A 97 -4.56 8.04 9.98
N ARG A 98 -5.56 8.21 10.85
CA ARG A 98 -6.67 7.27 11.04
C ARG A 98 -7.57 7.17 9.82
N ILE A 99 -7.87 8.31 9.19
CA ILE A 99 -8.64 8.34 7.94
C ILE A 99 -7.90 7.57 6.84
N GLU A 100 -6.58 7.75 6.74
CA GLU A 100 -5.77 7.09 5.71
C GLU A 100 -5.42 5.63 6.06
N ASN A 101 -5.42 5.25 7.34
CA ASN A 101 -5.04 3.92 7.84
C ASN A 101 -6.11 3.34 8.76
N MET A 102 -7.35 3.21 8.26
CA MET A 102 -8.49 2.67 9.02
C MET A 102 -8.26 1.25 9.57
N THR A 103 -7.36 0.47 8.97
CA THR A 103 -7.04 -0.90 9.37
C THR A 103 -5.93 -1.01 10.41
N ASP A 104 -5.34 0.11 10.84
CA ASP A 104 -4.25 0.10 11.82
C ASP A 104 -4.78 -0.17 13.24
N LYS A 105 -4.19 -1.16 13.91
CA LYS A 105 -4.59 -1.61 15.27
C LYS A 105 -3.95 -0.80 16.39
N ARG A 106 -2.95 0.02 16.08
CA ARG A 106 -2.24 0.86 17.06
C ARG A 106 -3.22 1.77 17.79
N SER A 107 -2.92 2.15 19.02
CA SER A 107 -3.72 3.14 19.75
C SER A 107 -3.44 4.56 19.25
N ASP A 108 -4.38 5.49 19.47
CA ASP A 108 -4.17 6.91 19.13
C ASP A 108 -2.98 7.51 19.89
N LYS A 109 -2.74 6.99 21.10
CA LYS A 109 -1.61 7.40 21.93
C LYS A 109 -0.29 7.00 21.28
N GLU A 110 -0.16 5.74 20.85
CA GLU A 110 1.02 5.23 20.14
C GLU A 110 1.29 6.00 18.84
N VAL A 111 0.26 6.17 18.00
CA VAL A 111 0.41 6.92 16.75
C VAL A 111 0.83 8.36 17.07
N GLY A 112 0.22 8.97 18.07
CA GLY A 112 0.56 10.31 18.49
C GLY A 112 1.98 10.45 19.04
N ASP A 113 2.51 9.45 19.73
CA ASP A 113 3.89 9.46 20.21
C ASP A 113 4.87 9.31 19.04
N ILE A 114 4.53 8.45 18.06
CA ILE A 114 5.30 8.31 16.81
C ILE A 114 5.32 9.65 16.06
N VAL A 115 4.18 10.33 15.91
CA VAL A 115 4.11 11.67 15.29
C VAL A 115 5.14 12.61 15.91
N LEU A 116 5.22 12.67 17.24
CA LEU A 116 6.14 13.57 17.93
C LEU A 116 7.61 13.22 17.68
N THR A 117 7.95 11.93 17.67
CA THR A 117 9.32 11.48 17.35
C THR A 117 9.71 11.73 15.89
N THR A 118 8.72 11.85 15.01
CA THR A 118 8.92 12.04 13.58
C THR A 118 9.12 13.50 13.20
N ILE A 119 8.71 14.45 14.07
CA ILE A 119 8.87 15.89 13.79
C ILE A 119 10.37 16.24 13.69
N PRO A 120 10.81 16.86 12.59
CA PRO A 120 12.20 17.29 12.46
C PRO A 120 12.60 18.24 13.59
N PRO A 121 13.78 18.06 14.22
CA PRO A 121 14.24 18.95 15.29
C PRO A 121 14.43 20.39 14.81
N ALA A 122 14.63 20.59 13.50
CA ALA A 122 14.68 21.91 12.87
C ALA A 122 13.38 22.71 13.02
N TYR A 123 12.23 22.03 13.16
CA TYR A 123 10.91 22.63 13.28
C TYR A 123 10.51 22.91 14.74
N LEU A 124 11.26 22.36 15.71
CA LEU A 124 10.98 22.54 17.13
C LEU A 124 11.55 23.87 17.62
N SER A 125 10.72 24.67 18.29
CA SER A 125 11.17 25.87 18.97
C SER A 125 11.74 25.51 20.35
N LYS A 126 12.95 25.99 20.66
CA LYS A 126 13.60 25.76 21.97
C LYS A 126 12.90 26.46 23.14
N LYS A 127 12.12 27.51 22.86
CA LYS A 127 11.55 28.42 23.87
C LYS A 127 10.02 28.44 23.88
N SER A 128 9.37 27.84 22.89
CA SER A 128 7.91 27.89 22.75
C SER A 128 7.36 26.52 22.43
N ASN A 129 6.12 26.24 22.87
CA ASN A 129 5.39 25.00 22.57
C ASN A 129 4.88 24.93 21.12
N MET A 130 5.60 25.56 20.18
CA MET A 130 5.21 25.74 18.79
C MET A 130 6.13 24.93 17.87
N VAL A 131 5.53 24.34 16.85
CA VAL A 131 6.21 23.72 15.72
C VAL A 131 6.11 24.67 14.55
N VAL A 132 7.25 25.00 13.93
CA VAL A 132 7.33 25.94 12.81
C VAL A 132 8.06 25.27 11.66
N LYS A 133 7.38 25.15 10.52
CA LYS A 133 8.01 24.76 9.26
C LYS A 133 8.96 25.89 8.84
N LYS A 134 10.24 25.58 8.77
CA LYS A 134 11.28 26.49 8.26
C LYS A 134 11.37 26.43 6.75
#